data_AF-A0A7C3DYI5-F1
#
_entry.id   AF-A0A7C3DYI5-F1
#
_cell.length_a   1.000
_cell.length_b   1.000
_cell.length_c   1.000
_cell.angle_alpha   90.00
_cell.angle_beta   90.00
_cell.angle_gamma   90.00
#
_symmetry.space_group_name_H-M   'P 1'
#
loop_
_entity.id
_entity.type
_entity.pdbx_description
1 polymer ?
#
loop_
_entity_poly.entity_id
_entity_poly.type
_entity_poly.pdbx_seq_one_letter_code
_entity_poly.pdbx_strand_id
1 'polypeptide(L)' 'GVFANKWMNWAVLASLALIFIVIYVPFLNPIFNTLPLTWLQWEEILPLIIFPSLAAEMTKLLFSPTRKRAKTS' A
#
# COMPACT_ATOMS: atom_id res chain seq x y z
N GLY A 1 -9.42 -0.02 -12.82
CA GLY A 1 -9.50 -0.49 -11.42
C GLY A 1 -8.11 -0.91 -10.97
N VAL A 2 -7.84 -0.88 -9.66
CA VAL A 2 -6.50 -1.18 -9.08
C VAL A 2 -5.97 -2.53 -9.56
N PHE A 3 -6.83 -3.53 -9.78
CA PHE A 3 -6.44 -4.86 -10.26
C PHE A 3 -6.44 -5.06 -11.78
N ALA A 4 -6.68 -4.01 -12.58
CA ALA A 4 -6.80 -4.17 -14.03
C ALA A 4 -5.46 -4.37 -14.75
N ASN A 5 -4.35 -3.87 -14.18
CA ASN A 5 -3.02 -3.98 -14.78
C ASN A 5 -2.19 -5.06 -14.06
N LYS A 6 -2.07 -6.22 -14.71
CA LYS A 6 -1.29 -7.37 -14.20
C LYS A 6 0.16 -7.00 -13.90
N TRP A 7 0.82 -6.23 -14.77
CA TRP A 7 2.22 -5.82 -14.58
C TRP A 7 2.40 -4.91 -13.38
N MET A 8 1.46 -4.00 -13.14
CA MET A 8 1.48 -3.12 -11.96
C MET A 8 1.32 -3.93 -10.67
N ASN A 9 0.41 -4.91 -10.64
CA ASN A 9 0.24 -5.77 -9.47
C ASN A 9 1.52 -6.58 -9.16
N TRP A 10 2.19 -7.11 -10.19
CA TRP A 10 3.47 -7.81 -10.01
C TRP A 10 4.55 -6.90 -9.45
N ALA A 11 4.65 -5.67 -9.95
CA ALA A 11 5.61 -4.69 -9.43
C ALA A 11 5.34 -4.36 -7.95
N VAL A 12 4.07 -4.19 -7.56
CA VAL A 12 3.68 -3.94 -6.16
C VAL A 12 4.02 -5.14 -5.27
N LEU A 13 3.69 -6.36 -5.69
CA LEU A 13 4.02 -7.57 -4.94
C LEU A 13 5.53 -7.76 -4.78
N ALA A 14 6.30 -7.52 -5.84
CA ALA A 14 7.76 -7.59 -5.77
C ALA A 14 8.32 -6.55 -4.80
N SER A 15 7.79 -5.33 -4.81
CA SER A 15 8.19 -4.28 -3.86
C SER A 15 7.87 -4.67 -2.41
N LEU A 16 6.69 -5.24 -2.16
CA LEU A 16 6.32 -5.75 -0.83
C LEU A 16 7.26 -6.87 -0.38
N ALA A 17 7.57 -7.82 -1.26
CA ALA A 17 8.48 -8.91 -0.96
C ALA A 17 9.89 -8.39 -0.61
N LEU A 18 10.40 -7.39 -1.33
CA LEU A 18 11.69 -6.78 -1.02
C LEU A 18 11.71 -6.11 0.36
N ILE A 19 10.63 -5.43 0.76
CA ILE A 19 10.50 -4.85 2.11
C ILE A 19 10.62 -5.95 3.16
N PHE A 20 9.87 -7.06 3.00
CA PHE A 20 9.94 -8.19 3.93
C PHE A 20 11.33 -8.83 3.97
N ILE A 21 12.00 -8.98 2.83
CA ILE A 21 13.36 -9.50 2.74
C ILE A 21 14.32 -8.62 3.54
N VAL A 22 14.28 -7.29 3.36
CA VAL A 22 15.19 -6.38 4.06
C VAL A 22 14.97 -6.41 5.58
N ILE A 23 13.72 -6.54 6.04
CA ILE A 23 13.36 -6.57 7.46
C ILE A 23 13.72 -7.90 8.12
N TYR A 24 13.46 -9.03 7.45
CA TYR A 24 13.55 -10.36 8.07
C TYR A 24 14.81 -11.15 7.73
N VAL A 25 15.60 -10.74 6.74
CA VAL A 25 16.91 -11.35 6.47
C VAL A 25 17.99 -10.65 7.30
N PRO A 26 18.57 -11.31 8.32
CA PRO A 26 19.45 -10.64 9.29
C PRO A 26 20.72 -10.03 8.67
N PHE A 27 21.21 -10.61 7.57
CA PHE A 27 22.35 -10.08 6.82
C PHE A 27 22.09 -8.66 6.25
N LEU A 28 20.83 -8.36 5.90
CA LEU A 28 20.45 -7.07 5.31
C LEU A 28 20.14 -6.00 6.37
N ASN A 29 19.77 -6.40 7.58
CA ASN A 29 19.44 -5.49 8.67
C ASN A 29 20.50 -4.41 8.94
N PRO A 30 21.81 -4.70 9.08
CA PRO A 30 22.83 -3.66 9.30
C PRO A 30 23.10 -2.81 8.06
N ILE A 31 22.80 -3.31 6.84
CA ILE A 31 22.98 -2.56 5.59
C ILE A 31 21.90 -1.48 5.47
N PHE A 32 20.66 -1.83 5.83
CA PHE A 32 19.50 -0.96 5.72
C PHE A 32 19.07 -0.32 7.05
N ASN A 33 19.80 -0.55 8.14
CA ASN A 33 19.49 -0.10 9.49
C ASN A 33 18.07 -0.47 9.95
N THR A 34 17.67 -1.72 9.72
CA THR A 34 16.36 -2.24 10.10
C THR A 34 16.46 -3.23 11.26
N LEU A 35 15.35 -3.41 11.97
CA LEU A 35 15.17 -4.47 12.97
C LEU A 35 13.94 -5.32 12.59
N PRO A 36 13.96 -6.64 12.87
CA PRO A 36 12.80 -7.49 12.62
C PRO A 36 11.63 -7.06 13.52
N LEU A 37 10.50 -6.76 12.90
CA LEU A 37 9.31 -6.34 13.63
C LEU A 37 8.62 -7.51 14.31
N THR A 38 8.28 -7.31 15.58
CA THR A 38 7.46 -8.25 16.36
C THR A 38 5.98 -8.04 16.07
N TRP A 39 5.15 -9.00 16.47
CA TRP A 39 3.72 -8.98 16.15
C TRP A 39 2.97 -7.78 16.77
N LEU A 40 3.37 -7.38 17.98
CA LEU A 40 2.84 -6.19 18.64
C LEU A 40 3.07 -4.91 17.83
N GLN A 41 4.23 -4.77 17.19
CA GLN A 41 4.53 -3.60 16.36
C GLN A 41 3.72 -3.61 15.06
N TRP A 42 3.45 -4.80 14.50
CA TRP A 42 2.56 -4.92 13.34
C TRP A 42 1.12 -4.51 13.67
N GLU A 43 0.63 -4.84 14.87
CA GLU A 43 -0.71 -4.41 15.33
C GLU A 43 -0.81 -2.87 15.41
N GLU A 44 0.27 -2.17 15.74
CA GLU A 44 0.30 -0.70 15.75
C GLU A 44 0.41 -0.10 14.34
N ILE A 45 1.20 -0.72 13.45
CA ILE A 45 1.49 -0.20 12.11
C ILE A 45 0.34 -0.46 11.12
N LEU A 46 -0.33 -1.62 11.20
CA LEU A 46 -1.39 -1.99 10.27
C LEU A 46 -2.53 -0.95 10.21
N PRO A 47 -3.09 -0.47 11.34
CA PRO A 47 -4.05 0.62 11.32
C PRO A 47 -3.51 1.87 10.64
N LEU A 48 -2.27 2.27 10.93
CA LEU A 48 -1.62 3.44 10.34
C LEU A 48 -1.48 3.37 8.81
N ILE A 49 -1.23 2.17 8.26
CA ILE A 49 -1.13 1.96 6.81
C ILE A 49 -2.52 2.00 6.16
N ILE A 50 -3.52 1.41 6.82
CA ILE A 50 -4.87 1.25 6.24
C ILE A 50 -5.68 2.54 6.33
N PHE A 51 -5.56 3.31 7.42
CA PHE A 51 -6.38 4.48 7.69
C PHE A 51 -6.33 5.54 6.57
N PRO A 52 -5.15 5.96 6.06
CA PRO A 52 -5.07 6.95 5.00
C PRO A 52 -5.70 6.47 3.70
N SER A 53 -5.55 5.18 3.36
CA SER A 53 -6.17 4.60 2.17
C SER A 53 -7.70 4.61 2.27
N LEU A 54 -8.23 4.21 3.43
CA LEU A 54 -9.68 4.25 3.68
C LEU A 54 -10.22 5.68 3.66
N ALA A 55 -9.53 6.63 4.32
CA ALA A 55 -9.90 8.03 4.31
C ALA A 55 -9.91 8.62 2.89
N ALA A 56 -8.93 8.26 2.05
CA ALA A 56 -8.87 8.67 0.65
C ALA A 56 -10.03 8.07 -0.18
N GLU A 57 -10.37 6.80 0.02
CA GLU A 57 -11.51 6.14 -0.63
C GLU A 57 -12.84 6.80 -0.21
N MET A 58 -13.02 7.06 1.10
CA MET A 58 -14.18 7.78 1.63
C MET A 58 -14.27 9.20 1.06
N THR A 59 -13.17 9.94 1.03
CA THR A 59 -13.13 11.29 0.48
C THR A 59 -13.48 11.26 -1.01
N LYS A 60 -12.99 10.28 -1.76
CA LYS A 60 -13.38 10.08 -3.16
C LYS A 60 -14.86 9.78 -3.30
N LEU A 61 -15.47 8.97 -2.43
CA LEU A 61 -16.91 8.70 -2.48
C LEU A 61 -17.75 9.94 -2.13
N LEU A 62 -17.36 10.69 -1.10
CA LEU A 62 -18.09 11.85 -0.58
C LEU A 62 -17.92 13.10 -1.47
N PHE A 63 -16.73 13.29 -2.02
CA PHE A 63 -16.35 14.49 -2.78
C PHE A 63 -16.09 14.20 -4.26
N SER A 64 -16.34 12.98 -4.78
CA SER A 64 -16.24 12.76 -6.23
C SER A 64 -17.22 13.71 -6.91
N PRO A 65 -16.72 14.70 -7.68
CA PRO A 65 -17.57 15.38 -8.62
C PRO A 65 -17.94 14.28 -9.60
N THR A 66 -19.20 13.91 -9.63
CA THR A 66 -19.74 13.04 -10.68
C THR A 66 -19.35 13.72 -11.98
N ARG A 67 -18.25 13.29 -12.60
CA ARG A 67 -17.85 13.80 -13.91
C ARG A 67 -18.89 13.20 -14.84
N LYS A 68 -20.02 13.90 -14.97
CA LYS A 68 -20.97 13.71 -16.05
C LYS A 68 -20.11 13.82 -17.31
N ARG A 69 -19.67 12.68 -17.84
CA ARG A 69 -19.35 12.57 -19.25
C ARG A 69 -20.67 12.86 -19.94
N ALA A 70 -20.88 14.13 -20.26
CA ALA A 70 -21.82 14.53 -21.29
C ALA A 70 -21.34 13.82 -22.57
N LYS A 71 -21.92 12.64 -22.80
CA LYS A 71 -22.03 12.04 -24.12
C LYS A 71 -23.21 12.73 -24.80
N THR A 72 -22.94 13.81 -25.50
CA THR A 72 -23.70 14.38 -26.63
C THR A 72 -22.72 15.40 -27.25
N SER A 73 -22.26 15.34 -28.49
CA SER A 73 -22.78 14.83 -29.76
C SER A 73 -21.62 14.31 -30.62
#